data_AF-A0A661YCI1-F1
#
_entry.id   AF-A0A661YCI1-F1
#
_cell.length_a   1.000
_cell.length_b   1.000
_cell.length_c   1.000
_cell.angle_alpha   90.00
_cell.angle_beta   90.00
_cell.angle_gamma   90.00
#
_symmetry.space_group_name_H-M   'P 1'
#
loop_
_entity.id
_entity.type
_entity.pdbx_description
1 polymer ?
#
loop_
_entity_poly.entity_id
_entity_poly.type
_entity_poly.pdbx_seq_one_letter_code
_entity_poly.pdbx_strand_id
1 'polypeptide(L)'
;LKDIAQAKDLSLSEMLTEIERIVASGTRLDLSYYINEYIDEYHQEEIYDYFSEAETDSVKDALEELGEAEYTEEEIRLMRIKYLSEVGN
;
A
#
# COMPACT_ATOMS: atom_id res chain seq x y z
N LEU A 1 -4.89 -11.35 7.34
CA LEU A 1 -5.21 -9.91 7.27
C LEU A 1 -6.65 -9.68 7.67
N LYS A 2 -7.64 -10.31 7.02
CA LYS A 2 -9.01 -10.43 7.59
C LYS A 2 -9.05 -10.95 9.04
N ASP A 3 -8.22 -11.95 9.37
CA ASP A 3 -8.17 -12.51 10.74
C ASP A 3 -7.40 -11.67 11.76
N ILE A 4 -6.57 -10.71 11.33
CA ILE A 4 -5.82 -9.81 12.23
C ILE A 4 -6.68 -8.58 12.58
N ALA A 5 -7.53 -8.13 11.64
CA ALA A 5 -8.48 -7.04 11.83
C ALA A 5 -9.63 -7.39 12.78
N GLN A 6 -10.03 -8.67 12.90
CA GLN A 6 -11.06 -9.08 13.87
C GLN A 6 -10.54 -9.21 15.31
N ALA A 7 -9.23 -9.26 15.53
CA ALA A 7 -8.64 -9.49 16.86
C ALA A 7 -8.20 -8.20 17.59
N LYS A 8 -8.27 -7.05 16.92
CA LYS A 8 -8.04 -5.71 17.49
C LYS A 8 -9.04 -4.78 16.82
N ASP A 9 -9.79 -3.98 17.58
CA ASP A 9 -10.73 -2.93 17.12
C ASP A 9 -10.04 -1.81 16.32
N LEU A 10 -9.22 -2.14 15.33
CA LEU A 10 -8.53 -1.23 14.45
C LEU A 10 -9.25 -1.29 13.11
N SER A 11 -9.74 -0.14 12.66
CA SER A 11 -10.14 0.05 11.28
C SER A 11 -8.98 -0.31 10.34
N LEU A 12 -9.30 -0.75 9.13
CA LEU A 12 -8.31 -1.12 8.11
C LEU A 12 -7.26 -0.03 7.89
N SER A 13 -7.68 1.24 7.94
CA SER A 13 -6.78 2.41 7.87
C SER A 13 -5.81 2.50 9.06
N GLU A 14 -6.25 2.21 10.29
CA GLU A 14 -5.37 2.16 11.46
C GLU A 14 -4.37 1.00 11.36
N MET A 15 -4.82 -0.16 10.88
CA MET A 15 -3.94 -1.30 10.64
C MET A 15 -2.86 -0.96 9.60
N LEU A 16 -3.23 -0.35 8.48
CA LEU A 16 -2.28 0.12 7.45
C LEU A 16 -1.27 1.10 8.04
N THR A 17 -1.71 2.00 8.91
CA THR A 17 -0.84 2.97 9.59
C THR A 17 0.21 2.28 10.45
N GLU A 18 -0.15 1.23 11.19
CA GLU A 18 0.83 0.46 11.97
C GLU A 18 1.78 -0.34 11.07
N ILE A 19 1.29 -0.87 9.94
CA ILE A 19 2.12 -1.57 8.96
C ILE A 19 3.15 -0.62 8.32
N GLU A 20 2.74 0.59 7.95
CA GLU A 20 3.63 1.63 7.42
C GLU A 20 4.75 1.97 8.41
N ARG A 21 4.43 2.08 9.71
CA ARG A 21 5.45 2.28 10.76
C ARG A 21 6.43 1.11 10.86
N ILE A 22 5.95 -0.13 10.70
CA ILE A 22 6.81 -1.32 10.72
C ILE A 22 7.75 -1.31 9.51
N VAL A 23 7.26 -1.02 8.31
CA VAL A 23 8.11 -0.92 7.10
C VAL A 23 9.12 0.21 7.23
N ALA A 24 8.70 1.38 7.74
CA ALA A 24 9.59 2.51 8.01
C ALA A 24 10.69 2.20 9.04
N SER A 25 10.54 1.16 9.87
CA SER A 25 11.58 0.69 10.78
C SER A 25 12.64 -0.20 10.11
N GLY A 26 12.51 -0.46 8.80
CA GLY A 26 13.39 -1.33 8.02
C GLY A 26 12.98 -2.80 7.99
N THR A 27 11.77 -3.11 8.46
CA THR A 27 11.24 -4.49 8.41
C THR A 27 10.65 -4.76 7.05
N ARG A 28 11.15 -5.79 6.35
CA ARG A 28 10.53 -6.28 5.13
C ARG A 28 9.28 -7.10 5.46
N LEU A 29 8.16 -6.73 4.85
CA LEU A 29 6.90 -7.43 4.89
C LEU A 29 6.47 -7.83 3.48
N ASP A 30 5.90 -9.04 3.36
CA ASP A 30 5.28 -9.49 2.13
C ASP A 30 3.75 -9.46 2.30
N LEU A 31 3.10 -8.55 1.57
CA LEU A 31 1.65 -8.38 1.53
C LEU A 31 1.03 -8.92 0.24
N SER A 32 1.82 -9.57 -0.62
CA SER A 32 1.40 -9.97 -1.97
C SER A 32 0.16 -10.85 -1.94
N TYR A 33 0.02 -11.71 -0.93
CA TYR A 33 -1.15 -12.57 -0.81
C TYR A 33 -2.47 -11.78 -0.66
N TYR A 34 -2.44 -10.65 0.05
CA TYR A 34 -3.62 -9.81 0.27
C TYR A 34 -3.82 -8.85 -0.89
N ILE A 35 -2.74 -8.26 -1.39
CA ILE A 35 -2.79 -7.41 -2.58
C ILE A 35 -3.43 -8.16 -3.75
N ASN A 36 -3.01 -9.40 -4.02
CA ASN A 36 -3.56 -10.23 -5.10
C ASN A 36 -5.02 -10.66 -4.90
N GLU A 37 -5.56 -10.60 -3.67
CA GLU A 37 -6.96 -10.93 -3.38
C GLU A 37 -7.88 -9.70 -3.53
N TYR A 38 -7.34 -8.49 -3.32
CA TYR A 38 -8.14 -7.28 -3.14
C TYR A 38 -7.91 -6.19 -4.19
N ILE A 39 -6.79 -6.22 -4.92
CA ILE A 39 -6.41 -5.21 -5.91
C ILE A 39 -6.29 -5.91 -7.27
N ASP A 40 -6.93 -5.33 -8.29
CA ASP A 40 -6.82 -5.83 -9.67
C ASP A 40 -5.38 -5.76 -10.17
N GLU A 41 -4.94 -6.75 -10.96
CA GLU A 41 -3.56 -6.84 -11.45
C GLU A 41 -3.13 -5.59 -12.25
N TYR A 42 -4.05 -4.99 -13.01
CA TYR A 42 -3.76 -3.76 -13.75
C TYR A 42 -3.51 -2.57 -12.81
N HIS A 43 -4.32 -2.44 -11.75
CA HIS A 43 -4.13 -1.40 -10.74
C HIS A 43 -2.79 -1.59 -10.02
N GLN A 44 -2.43 -2.83 -9.71
CA GLN A 44 -1.15 -3.12 -9.07
C GLN A 44 0.02 -2.67 -9.95
N GLU A 45 -0.01 -2.98 -11.25
CA GLU A 45 1.04 -2.59 -12.19
C GLU A 45 1.16 -1.07 -12.29
N GLU A 46 0.06 -0.35 -12.52
CA GLU A 46 0.09 1.11 -12.67
C GLU A 46 0.57 1.83 -11.40
N ILE A 47 0.11 1.40 -10.22
CA ILE A 47 0.54 2.02 -8.96
C ILE A 47 2.02 1.71 -8.68
N TYR A 48 2.49 0.50 -9.00
CA TYR A 48 3.89 0.12 -8.82
C TYR A 48 4.82 0.93 -9.74
N ASP A 49 4.43 1.08 -11.01
CA ASP A 49 5.16 1.88 -11.99
C ASP A 49 5.22 3.35 -11.56
N TYR A 50 4.11 3.90 -11.06
CA TYR A 50 4.09 5.25 -10.49
C TYR A 50 5.15 5.41 -9.39
N PHE A 51 5.18 4.55 -8.38
CA PHE A 51 6.16 4.67 -7.29
C PHE A 51 7.60 4.39 -7.72
N SER A 52 7.80 3.66 -8.82
CA SER A 52 9.11 3.42 -9.42
C SER A 52 9.70 4.67 -10.07
N GLU A 53 8.85 5.59 -10.53
CA GLU A 53 9.25 6.82 -11.22
C GLU A 53 9.10 8.08 -10.35
N ALA A 54 8.25 8.05 -9.33
CA ALA A 54 7.95 9.20 -8.48
C ALA A 54 9.15 9.66 -7.64
N GLU A 55 9.31 10.99 -7.49
CA GLU A 55 10.34 11.57 -6.62
C GLU A 55 9.99 11.43 -5.13
N THR A 56 8.71 11.25 -4.82
CA THR A 56 8.21 11.09 -3.46
C THR A 56 7.30 9.88 -3.36
N ASP A 57 7.16 9.35 -2.15
CA ASP A 57 6.23 8.28 -1.83
C ASP A 57 4.90 8.83 -1.27
N SER A 58 4.54 10.09 -1.57
CA SER A 58 3.31 10.71 -1.07
C SER A 58 2.07 9.99 -1.60
N VAL A 59 1.23 9.49 -0.69
CA VAL A 59 -0.06 8.88 -1.02
C VAL A 59 -1.00 9.90 -1.66
N LYS A 60 -0.96 11.15 -1.18
CA LYS A 60 -1.78 12.24 -1.72
C LYS A 60 -1.41 12.55 -3.17
N ASP A 61 -0.12 12.65 -3.45
CA ASP A 61 0.38 12.98 -4.79
C ASP A 61 0.04 11.81 -5.74
N ALA A 62 0.19 10.56 -5.28
CA ALA A 62 -0.18 9.38 -6.05
C ALA A 62 -1.68 9.37 -6.43
N LEU A 63 -2.56 9.70 -5.49
CA LEU A 63 -4.00 9.80 -5.74
C LEU A 63 -4.35 10.93 -6.71
N GLU A 64 -3.67 12.07 -6.60
CA GLU A 64 -3.89 13.22 -7.50
C GLU A 64 -3.45 12.88 -8.94
N GLU A 65 -2.35 12.15 -9.13
CA GLU A 65 -1.84 11.84 -10.47
C GLU A 65 -2.45 10.60 -11.11
N LEU A 66 -2.76 9.55 -10.33
CA LEU A 66 -3.41 8.35 -10.84
C LEU A 66 -4.93 8.53 -10.99
N GLY A 67 -5.51 9.44 -10.21
CA GLY A 67 -6.92 9.80 -10.25
C GLY A 67 -7.76 9.11 -9.18
N GLU A 68 -8.27 9.90 -8.24
CA GLU A 68 -9.13 9.47 -7.12
C GLU A 68 -10.44 8.75 -7.52
N ALA A 69 -10.86 8.86 -8.79
CA ALA A 69 -12.04 8.17 -9.30
C ALA A 69 -11.77 6.70 -9.66
N GLU A 70 -10.52 6.38 -10.01
CA GLU A 70 -10.09 5.03 -10.43
C GLU A 70 -9.44 4.29 -9.26
N TYR A 71 -8.73 5.01 -8.38
CA TYR A 71 -7.92 4.44 -7.30
C TYR A 71 -8.40 4.86 -5.93
N THR A 72 -8.49 3.89 -5.02
CA THR A 72 -8.76 4.15 -3.60
C THR A 72 -7.47 4.43 -2.83
N GLU A 73 -7.56 5.22 -1.76
CA GLU A 73 -6.43 5.45 -0.85
C GLU A 73 -5.88 4.11 -0.31
N GLU A 74 -6.74 3.11 -0.09
CA GLU A 74 -6.32 1.80 0.41
C GLU A 74 -5.41 1.06 -0.57
N GLU A 75 -5.77 1.03 -1.86
CA GLU A 75 -4.97 0.41 -2.92
C GLU A 75 -3.60 1.10 -3.03
N ILE A 76 -3.58 2.42 -3.07
CA ILE A 76 -2.35 3.22 -3.11
C ILE A 76 -1.46 2.91 -1.92
N ARG A 77 -2.02 2.89 -0.70
CA ARG A 77 -1.26 2.61 0.52
C ARG A 77 -0.70 1.19 0.54
N LEU A 78 -1.49 0.18 0.17
CA LEU A 78 -1.05 -1.21 0.11
C LEU A 78 0.12 -1.39 -0.87
N MET A 79 -0.01 -0.83 -2.08
CA MET A 79 1.03 -0.91 -3.11
C MET A 79 2.28 -0.10 -2.73
N ARG A 80 2.12 1.07 -2.10
CA ARG A 80 3.23 1.83 -1.51
C ARG A 80 3.99 1.01 -0.47
N ILE A 81 3.29 0.35 0.45
CA ILE A 81 3.91 -0.50 1.47
C ILE A 81 4.70 -1.64 0.81
N LYS A 82 4.13 -2.30 -0.21
CA LYS A 82 4.82 -3.33 -0.99
C LYS A 82 6.10 -2.77 -1.63
N TYR A 83 5.99 -1.65 -2.34
CA TYR A 83 7.10 -1.00 -3.01
C TYR A 83 8.24 -0.63 -2.05
N LEU A 84 7.92 0.02 -0.92
CA LEU A 84 8.92 0.39 0.09
C LEU A 84 9.57 -0.82 0.76
N SER A 85 8.84 -1.92 0.91
CA SER A 85 9.38 -3.17 1.45
C SER A 85 10.37 -3.84 0.49
N GLU A 86 10.15 -3.69 -0.83
CA GLU A 86 10.98 -4.28 -1.88
C GLU A 86 12.19 -3.41 -2.26
N VAL A 87 12.01 -2.09 -2.36
CA VAL A 87 13.01 -1.14 -2.90
C VAL A 87 13.67 -0.30 -1.79
N GLY A 88 12.94 -0.04 -0.70
CA GLY A 88 13.35 0.89 0.36
C GLY A 88 14.29 0.34 1.43
N ASN A 89 14.80 -0.90 1.27
CA ASN A 89 15.79 -1.51 2.18
C ASN A 89 16.92 -2.20 1.43
#